data_AF-A0A7J4AW20-F1
#
_entry.id   AF-A0A7J4AW20-F1
#
_cell.length_a   1.000
_cell.length_b   1.000
_cell.length_c   1.000
_cell.angle_alpha   90.00
_cell.angle_beta   90.00
_cell.angle_gamma   90.00
#
_symmetry.space_group_name_H-M   'P 1'
#
loop_
_entity.id
_entity.type
_entity.pdbx_description
1 polymer ?
#
loop_
_entity_poly.entity_id
_entity_poly.type
_entity_poly.pdbx_seq_one_letter_code
_entity_poly.pdbx_strand_id
1 'polypeptide(L)'
;MRNIIVEKLKQTPLEKQRLEIVERKGLGHPDYICDAVMEQVSLRLSKEYLEKTGTILHHNVDKSLLVAGQSEVRFGGGCVKQPMLFVFGDRATTEFDGIKIDVGEVAINTAKEWFKKNMRFVDPEKHVKYQVELKPGSAGLVDIFKRKGRVLGANDTSAAVGYAPMTRTERIVLKTEQFLNSKEFKQRHPESGEDIKVMGCRNNNNLNITISMAFVDRYISS
;
A
#
# COMPACT_ATOMS: atom_id res chain seq x y z
N MET A 1 -32.35 -11.96 -9.03
CA MET A 1 -31.91 -13.06 -8.15
C MET A 1 -30.38 -13.10 -8.20
N ARG A 2 -29.67 -13.33 -7.09
CA ARG A 2 -28.19 -13.39 -7.09
C ARG A 2 -27.72 -14.83 -7.32
N ASN A 3 -26.61 -15.01 -8.04
CA ASN A 3 -25.99 -16.31 -8.27
C ASN A 3 -25.12 -16.68 -7.07
N ILE A 4 -25.74 -17.23 -6.02
CA ILE A 4 -25.05 -17.63 -4.78
C ILE A 4 -24.99 -19.15 -4.74
N ILE A 5 -23.77 -19.68 -4.65
CA ILE A 5 -23.50 -21.12 -4.55
C ILE A 5 -22.78 -21.36 -3.23
N VAL A 6 -23.26 -22.32 -2.44
CA VAL A 6 -22.65 -22.72 -1.17
C VAL A 6 -22.35 -24.21 -1.24
N GLU A 7 -21.07 -24.55 -1.11
CA GLU A 7 -20.60 -25.93 -1.20
C GLU A 7 -19.72 -26.31 -0.02
N LYS A 8 -19.77 -27.60 0.34
CA LYS A 8 -18.87 -28.16 1.35
C LYS A 8 -17.47 -28.29 0.75
N LEU A 9 -16.53 -27.58 1.35
CA LEU A 9 -15.12 -27.66 0.98
C LEU A 9 -14.50 -29.00 1.43
N LYS A 10 -14.09 -29.83 0.48
CA LYS A 10 -13.48 -31.16 0.72
C LYS A 10 -11.95 -31.06 0.62
N GLN A 11 -11.31 -30.37 1.56
CA GLN A 11 -9.85 -30.23 1.62
C GLN A 11 -9.31 -30.36 3.04
N THR A 12 -8.04 -30.73 3.17
CA THR A 12 -7.34 -30.70 4.47
C THR A 12 -7.19 -29.24 4.92
N PRO A 13 -7.67 -28.87 6.12
CA PRO A 13 -7.50 -27.52 6.66
C PRO A 13 -6.03 -27.08 6.66
N LEU A 14 -5.74 -25.81 6.34
CA LEU A 14 -4.37 -25.27 6.25
C LEU A 14 -3.53 -25.59 7.50
N GLU A 15 -4.11 -25.44 8.69
CA GLU A 15 -3.49 -25.78 9.99
C GLU A 15 -3.05 -27.24 10.12
N LYS A 16 -3.70 -28.17 9.39
CA LYS A 16 -3.37 -29.61 9.39
C LYS A 16 -2.44 -29.99 8.25
N GLN A 17 -2.15 -29.08 7.33
CA GLN A 17 -1.18 -29.33 6.28
C GLN A 17 0.24 -29.32 6.86
N ARG A 18 1.11 -30.15 6.29
CA ARG A 18 2.51 -30.27 6.72
C ARG A 18 3.28 -28.97 6.54
N LEU A 19 3.12 -28.29 5.41
CA LEU A 19 3.85 -27.08 5.08
C LEU A 19 2.89 -25.90 4.97
N GLU A 20 3.27 -24.77 5.54
CA GLU A 20 2.57 -23.49 5.38
C GLU A 20 3.62 -22.37 5.35
N ILE A 21 3.49 -21.49 4.36
CA ILE A 21 4.37 -20.33 4.18
C ILE A 21 3.50 -19.10 4.16
N VAL A 22 3.81 -18.13 5.02
CA VAL A 22 3.11 -16.86 5.10
C VAL A 22 4.13 -15.74 5.10
N GLU A 23 3.88 -14.71 4.29
CA GLU A 23 4.72 -13.52 4.20
C GLU A 23 3.88 -12.27 4.47
N ARG A 24 4.49 -11.30 5.13
CA ARG A 24 3.96 -9.94 5.25
C ARG A 24 5.05 -8.92 5.01
N LYS A 25 4.80 -8.03 4.05
CA LYS A 25 5.55 -6.81 3.80
C LYS A 25 4.97 -5.69 4.65
N GLY A 26 5.81 -5.05 5.46
CA GLY A 26 5.42 -4.07 6.45
C GLY A 26 5.43 -2.64 5.95
N LEU A 27 5.16 -1.72 6.85
CA LEU A 27 4.87 -0.30 6.58
C LEU A 27 5.86 0.38 5.61
N GLY A 28 7.17 0.21 5.84
CA GLY A 28 8.22 0.86 5.05
C GLY A 28 8.70 0.05 3.85
N HIS A 29 8.14 -1.13 3.59
CA HIS A 29 8.52 -1.93 2.42
C HIS A 29 8.08 -1.19 1.14
N PRO A 30 8.93 -1.08 0.09
CA PRO A 30 8.61 -0.33 -1.13
C PRO A 30 7.25 -0.68 -1.75
N ASP A 31 6.93 -1.97 -1.88
CA ASP A 31 5.62 -2.40 -2.39
C ASP A 31 4.46 -1.93 -1.51
N TYR A 32 4.59 -1.99 -0.18
CA TYR A 32 3.54 -1.52 0.73
C TYR A 32 3.38 0.01 0.65
N ILE A 33 4.47 0.75 0.49
CA ILE A 33 4.42 2.21 0.26
C ILE A 33 3.62 2.51 -1.01
N CYS A 34 3.89 1.78 -2.10
CA CYS A 34 3.12 1.90 -3.34
C CYS A 34 1.63 1.65 -3.09
N ASP A 35 1.26 0.54 -2.47
CA ASP A 35 -0.14 0.18 -2.19
C ASP A 35 -0.82 1.24 -1.31
N ALA A 36 -0.20 1.59 -0.19
CA ALA A 36 -0.80 2.44 0.83
C ALA A 36 -0.95 3.89 0.36
N VAL A 37 0.03 4.43 -0.36
CA VAL A 37 -0.06 5.79 -0.90
C VAL A 37 -1.10 5.86 -2.01
N MET A 38 -1.12 4.89 -2.93
CA MET A 38 -2.10 4.86 -4.02
C MET A 38 -3.54 4.74 -3.52
N GLU A 39 -3.78 3.93 -2.49
CA GLU A 39 -5.07 3.87 -1.79
C GLU A 39 -5.47 5.24 -1.21
N GLN A 40 -4.55 5.92 -0.50
CA GLN A 40 -4.85 7.25 0.03
C GLN A 40 -5.13 8.28 -1.08
N VAL A 41 -4.43 8.20 -2.21
CA VAL A 41 -4.70 9.05 -3.38
C VAL A 41 -6.11 8.78 -3.93
N SER A 42 -6.53 7.52 -4.04
CA SER A 42 -7.91 7.17 -4.45
C SER A 42 -8.95 7.76 -3.51
N LEU A 43 -8.76 7.62 -2.20
CA LEU A 43 -9.65 8.18 -1.19
C LEU A 43 -9.72 9.71 -1.26
N ARG A 44 -8.57 10.37 -1.42
CA ARG A 44 -8.49 11.84 -1.49
C ARG A 44 -9.14 12.38 -2.77
N LEU A 45 -8.90 11.73 -3.91
CA LEU A 45 -9.57 12.06 -5.18
C LEU A 45 -11.07 11.83 -5.09
N SER A 46 -11.51 10.71 -4.52
CA SER A 46 -12.94 10.42 -4.32
C SER A 46 -13.63 11.51 -3.50
N LYS A 47 -12.98 11.97 -2.43
CA LYS A 47 -13.47 13.08 -1.61
C LYS A 47 -13.50 14.40 -2.38
N GLU A 48 -12.42 14.73 -3.09
CA GLU A 48 -12.33 15.94 -3.93
C GLU A 48 -13.42 15.98 -5.01
N TYR A 49 -13.70 14.84 -5.66
CA TYR A 49 -14.77 14.71 -6.64
C TYR A 49 -16.14 14.91 -6.02
N LEU A 50 -16.42 14.29 -4.87
CA LEU A 50 -17.68 14.46 -4.15
C LEU A 50 -17.90 15.92 -3.75
N GLU A 51 -16.87 16.59 -3.21
CA GLU A 51 -16.95 17.98 -2.79
C GLU A 51 -17.20 18.94 -3.96
N LYS A 52 -16.54 18.72 -5.10
CA LYS A 52 -16.62 19.64 -6.26
C LYS A 52 -17.78 19.34 -7.20
N THR A 53 -18.20 18.09 -7.32
CA THR A 53 -19.12 17.64 -8.37
C THR A 53 -20.34 16.88 -7.85
N GLY A 54 -20.39 16.59 -6.54
CA GLY A 54 -21.48 15.84 -5.91
C GLY A 54 -21.47 14.34 -6.19
N THR A 55 -20.49 13.82 -6.93
CA THR A 55 -20.34 12.39 -7.24
C THR A 55 -18.87 12.00 -7.30
N ILE A 56 -18.56 10.71 -7.14
CA ILE A 56 -17.23 10.18 -7.43
C ILE A 56 -17.11 10.04 -8.95
N LEU A 57 -16.05 10.62 -9.52
CA LEU A 57 -15.72 10.49 -10.94
C LEU A 57 -14.81 9.29 -11.20
N HIS A 58 -14.77 8.83 -12.45
CA HIS A 58 -13.92 7.72 -12.86
C HIS A 58 -12.44 8.02 -12.55
N HIS A 59 -11.83 7.13 -11.78
CA HIS A 59 -10.39 7.04 -11.58
C HIS A 59 -10.03 5.60 -11.21
N ASN A 60 -8.87 5.15 -11.67
CA ASN A 60 -8.19 3.96 -11.17
C ASN A 60 -6.76 4.40 -10.90
N VAL A 61 -6.34 4.31 -9.65
CA VAL A 61 -5.04 4.78 -9.18
C VAL A 61 -4.39 3.63 -8.43
N ASP A 62 -4.03 2.58 -9.18
CA ASP A 62 -3.51 1.31 -8.68
C ASP A 62 -2.23 0.88 -9.43
N LYS A 63 -1.63 1.78 -10.22
CA LYS A 63 -0.32 1.58 -10.82
C LYS A 63 0.64 2.62 -10.30
N SER A 64 1.70 2.17 -9.67
CA SER A 64 2.76 3.05 -9.21
C SER A 64 4.10 2.34 -9.23
N LEU A 65 5.17 3.14 -9.21
CA LEU A 65 6.53 2.66 -9.17
C LEU A 65 7.34 3.54 -8.22
N LEU A 66 7.89 2.92 -7.17
CA LEU A 66 8.88 3.56 -6.31
C LEU A 66 10.28 3.14 -6.78
N VAL A 67 10.92 4.01 -7.55
CA VAL A 67 12.29 3.81 -8.03
C VAL A 67 13.26 4.14 -6.91
N ALA A 68 14.20 3.21 -6.66
CA ALA A 68 15.21 3.35 -5.63
C ALA A 68 16.08 4.60 -5.84
N GLY A 69 16.38 5.28 -4.74
CA GLY A 69 17.43 6.29 -4.67
C GLY A 69 18.80 5.67 -4.41
N GLN A 70 19.72 6.49 -3.93
CA GLN A 70 21.02 6.04 -3.43
C GLN A 70 21.30 6.70 -2.08
N SER A 71 21.77 5.91 -1.12
CA SER A 71 22.19 6.38 0.19
C SER A 71 23.58 5.87 0.50
N GLU A 72 24.37 6.71 1.15
CA GLU A 72 25.58 6.30 1.83
C GLU A 72 25.22 5.98 3.29
N VAL A 73 25.41 4.73 3.71
CA VAL A 73 25.11 4.27 5.07
C VAL A 73 26.40 4.21 5.87
N ARG A 74 26.39 4.77 7.09
CA ARG A 74 27.54 4.76 8.00
C ARG A 74 27.07 4.69 9.45
N PHE A 75 27.85 4.05 10.31
CA PHE A 75 27.62 4.12 11.75
C PHE A 75 27.63 5.57 12.23
N GLY A 76 26.69 5.90 13.11
CA GLY A 76 26.47 7.26 13.60
C GLY A 76 25.75 8.19 12.61
N GLY A 77 25.44 7.71 11.41
CA GLY A 77 24.62 8.43 10.43
C GLY A 77 25.30 8.57 9.06
N GLY A 78 24.50 8.32 8.02
CA GLY A 78 24.85 8.50 6.63
C GLY A 78 24.07 9.64 5.97
N CYS A 79 23.97 9.61 4.64
CA CYS A 79 23.17 10.59 3.90
C CYS A 79 22.56 10.02 2.62
N VAL A 80 21.42 10.58 2.22
CA VAL A 80 20.80 10.31 0.92
C VAL A 80 21.57 11.07 -0.15
N LYS A 81 22.18 10.34 -1.09
CA LYS A 81 22.91 10.90 -2.25
C LYS A 81 21.99 11.22 -3.41
N GLN A 82 21.02 10.32 -3.65
CA GLN A 82 20.02 10.47 -4.68
C GLN A 82 18.65 10.15 -4.08
N PRO A 83 17.65 11.04 -4.20
CA PRO A 83 16.31 10.77 -3.71
C PRO A 83 15.66 9.63 -4.51
N MET A 84 14.71 8.95 -3.87
CA MET A 84 13.80 8.03 -4.56
C MET A 84 12.95 8.80 -5.57
N LEU A 85 12.46 8.13 -6.61
CA LEU A 85 11.46 8.68 -7.52
C LEU A 85 10.17 7.88 -7.40
N PHE A 86 9.09 8.54 -7.00
CA PHE A 86 7.77 7.94 -6.92
C PHE A 86 6.92 8.36 -8.13
N VAL A 87 6.58 7.39 -8.97
CA VAL A 87 5.76 7.56 -10.16
C VAL A 87 4.33 7.10 -9.89
N PHE A 88 3.35 7.99 -10.11
CA PHE A 88 1.92 7.70 -10.02
C PHE A 88 1.37 7.48 -11.42
N GLY A 89 0.90 6.28 -11.73
CA GLY A 89 0.38 5.94 -13.06
C GLY A 89 -1.11 5.64 -13.05
N ASP A 90 -1.65 5.45 -14.26
CA ASP A 90 -3.01 5.04 -14.61
C ASP A 90 -3.99 6.18 -14.93
N ARG A 91 -5.23 6.14 -14.41
CA ARG A 91 -6.34 6.96 -14.91
C ARG A 91 -6.99 7.81 -13.84
N ALA A 92 -7.22 9.08 -14.13
CA ALA A 92 -8.01 9.96 -13.29
C ALA A 92 -8.73 11.03 -14.12
N THR A 93 -9.91 11.45 -13.66
CA THR A 93 -10.66 12.53 -14.31
C THR A 93 -10.10 13.88 -13.86
N THR A 94 -9.59 14.68 -14.80
CA THR A 94 -8.98 16.00 -14.53
C THR A 94 -9.93 17.17 -14.77
N GLU A 95 -11.05 16.93 -15.45
CA GLU A 95 -12.07 17.94 -15.73
C GLU A 95 -13.46 17.31 -15.82
N PHE A 96 -14.47 17.99 -15.29
CA PHE A 96 -15.87 17.59 -15.38
C PHE A 96 -16.77 18.83 -15.39
N ASP A 97 -17.62 18.97 -16.41
CA ASP A 97 -18.52 20.12 -16.60
C ASP A 97 -17.83 21.50 -16.43
N GLY A 98 -16.61 21.63 -16.97
CA GLY A 98 -15.78 22.84 -16.86
C GLY A 98 -15.06 23.03 -15.51
N ILE A 99 -15.32 22.17 -14.52
CA ILE A 99 -14.63 22.15 -13.23
C ILE A 99 -13.33 21.37 -13.39
N LYS A 100 -12.20 22.03 -13.16
CA LYS A 100 -10.87 21.40 -13.16
C LYS A 100 -10.57 20.77 -11.80
N ILE A 101 -10.04 19.55 -11.83
CA ILE A 101 -9.50 18.85 -10.66
C ILE A 101 -7.99 18.71 -10.85
N ASP A 102 -7.21 19.28 -9.93
CA ASP A 102 -5.76 19.14 -9.92
C ASP A 102 -5.37 17.78 -9.32
N VAL A 103 -5.47 16.75 -10.14
CA VAL A 103 -5.10 15.37 -9.77
C VAL A 103 -3.62 15.28 -9.37
N GLY A 104 -2.75 16.07 -10.00
CA GLY A 104 -1.31 16.05 -9.73
C GLY A 104 -0.99 16.58 -8.34
N GLU A 105 -1.57 17.73 -7.99
CA GLU A 105 -1.44 18.30 -6.65
C GLU A 105 -1.99 17.36 -5.59
N VAL A 106 -3.18 16.78 -5.81
CA VAL A 106 -3.78 15.81 -4.88
C VAL A 106 -2.85 14.61 -4.67
N ALA A 107 -2.31 14.02 -5.73
CA ALA A 107 -1.42 12.86 -5.62
C ALA A 107 -0.14 13.18 -4.84
N ILE A 108 0.53 14.29 -5.18
CA ILE A 108 1.80 14.69 -4.55
C ILE A 108 1.59 15.03 -3.07
N ASN A 109 0.57 15.83 -2.75
CA ASN A 109 0.31 16.23 -1.37
C ASN A 109 -0.06 15.02 -0.51
N THR A 110 -0.89 14.11 -1.03
CA THR A 110 -1.26 12.88 -0.33
C THR A 110 -0.04 12.01 -0.04
N ALA A 111 0.86 11.84 -1.01
CA ALA A 111 2.08 11.07 -0.82
C ALA A 111 3.00 11.71 0.24
N LYS A 112 3.19 13.03 0.18
CA LYS A 112 3.99 13.77 1.17
C LYS A 112 3.42 13.64 2.58
N GLU A 113 2.11 13.77 2.73
CA GLU A 113 1.43 13.58 4.01
C GLU A 113 1.60 12.16 4.54
N TRP A 114 1.48 11.15 3.67
CA TRP A 114 1.68 9.76 4.03
C TRP A 114 3.11 9.51 4.53
N PHE A 115 4.14 9.99 3.82
CA PHE A 115 5.53 9.87 4.27
C PHE A 115 5.76 10.57 5.61
N LYS A 116 5.30 11.82 5.76
CA LYS A 116 5.43 12.58 7.03
C LYS A 116 4.81 11.84 8.22
N LYS A 117 3.68 11.16 7.99
CA LYS A 117 2.95 10.44 9.03
C LYS A 117 3.55 9.09 9.38
N ASN A 118 4.08 8.38 8.39
CA ASN A 118 4.42 6.96 8.52
C ASN A 118 5.92 6.65 8.56
N MET A 119 6.78 7.55 8.08
CA MET A 119 8.23 7.32 7.97
C MET A 119 9.02 8.37 8.77
N ARG A 120 9.60 7.97 9.92
CA ARG A 120 10.28 8.90 10.85
C ARG A 120 11.51 9.60 10.25
N PHE A 121 12.18 8.95 9.29
CA PHE A 121 13.48 9.40 8.78
C PHE A 121 13.53 9.60 7.25
N VAL A 122 12.37 9.56 6.60
CA VAL A 122 12.24 9.90 5.17
C VAL A 122 11.60 11.28 5.08
N ASP A 123 12.39 12.30 4.69
CA ASP A 123 11.87 13.64 4.40
C ASP A 123 11.28 13.64 2.98
N PRO A 124 9.95 13.77 2.82
CA PRO A 124 9.33 13.67 1.51
C PRO A 124 9.61 14.87 0.59
N GLU A 125 10.16 15.97 1.08
CA GLU A 125 10.57 17.11 0.24
C GLU A 125 12.00 16.92 -0.28
N LYS A 126 12.85 16.21 0.46
CA LYS A 126 14.28 16.05 0.13
C LYS A 126 14.64 14.68 -0.41
N HIS A 127 14.03 13.63 0.13
CA HIS A 127 14.41 12.24 -0.13
C HIS A 127 13.52 11.57 -1.18
N VAL A 128 12.47 12.24 -1.66
CA VAL A 128 11.52 11.71 -2.64
C VAL A 128 11.21 12.77 -3.70
N LYS A 129 11.33 12.37 -4.96
CA LYS A 129 10.81 13.10 -6.12
C LYS A 129 9.51 12.45 -6.57
N TYR A 130 8.64 13.25 -7.18
CA TYR A 130 7.30 12.80 -7.59
C TYR A 130 7.11 13.04 -9.09
N GLN A 131 6.57 12.04 -9.78
CA GLN A 131 6.20 12.14 -11.18
C GLN A 131 4.76 11.64 -11.36
N VAL A 132 3.88 12.49 -11.88
CA VAL A 132 2.47 12.15 -12.05
C VAL A 132 2.18 11.83 -13.52
N GLU A 133 1.88 10.57 -13.79
CA GLU A 133 1.44 10.01 -15.07
C GLU A 133 -0.01 9.53 -15.03
N LEU A 134 -0.85 10.18 -14.21
CA LEU A 134 -2.29 9.99 -14.19
C LEU A 134 -2.92 10.70 -15.40
N LYS A 135 -3.52 9.93 -16.31
CA LYS A 135 -4.12 10.46 -17.56
C LYS A 135 -5.64 10.31 -17.56
N PRO A 136 -6.37 11.04 -18.41
CA PRO A 136 -7.82 10.84 -18.56
C PRO A 136 -8.17 9.38 -18.92
N GLY A 137 -9.28 8.89 -18.36
CA GLY A 137 -9.82 7.56 -18.66
C GLY A 137 -10.26 7.39 -20.12
N SER A 138 -10.35 6.16 -20.60
CA SER A 138 -10.92 5.88 -21.93
C SER A 138 -12.43 6.14 -21.93
N ALA A 139 -12.98 6.56 -23.07
CA ALA A 139 -14.39 6.95 -23.19
C ALA A 139 -15.35 5.84 -22.72
N GLY A 140 -15.05 4.57 -23.01
CA GLY A 140 -15.88 3.44 -22.60
C GLY A 140 -15.91 3.20 -21.09
N LEU A 141 -14.79 3.37 -20.39
CA LEU A 141 -14.74 3.22 -18.93
C LEU A 141 -15.39 4.41 -18.24
N VAL A 142 -15.20 5.62 -18.77
CA VAL A 142 -15.87 6.82 -18.26
C VAL A 142 -17.39 6.72 -18.41
N ASP A 143 -17.89 6.13 -19.51
CA ASP A 143 -19.34 5.92 -19.72
C ASP A 143 -19.97 5.05 -18.63
N ILE A 144 -19.32 3.97 -18.22
CA ILE A 144 -19.80 3.09 -17.14
C ILE A 144 -20.06 3.88 -15.86
N PHE A 145 -19.17 4.82 -15.52
CA PHE A 145 -19.29 5.68 -14.35
C PHE A 145 -20.29 6.83 -14.52
N LYS A 146 -20.59 7.23 -15.76
CA LYS A 146 -21.64 8.22 -16.05
C LYS A 146 -23.06 7.64 -15.95
N ARG A 147 -23.22 6.32 -16.07
CA ARG A 147 -24.52 5.66 -15.96
C ARG A 147 -25.08 5.84 -14.56
N LYS A 148 -26.18 6.60 -14.47
CA LYS A 148 -26.90 6.83 -13.20
C LYS A 148 -27.71 5.59 -12.84
N GLY A 149 -27.67 5.19 -11.58
CA GLY A 149 -28.44 4.07 -11.06
C GLY A 149 -28.08 3.73 -9.63
N ARG A 150 -28.94 2.95 -8.96
CA ARG A 150 -28.66 2.44 -7.60
C ARG A 150 -27.52 1.42 -7.58
N VAL A 151 -27.26 0.76 -8.72
CA VAL A 151 -26.21 -0.24 -8.90
C VAL A 151 -25.35 0.22 -10.06
N LEU A 152 -24.05 0.38 -9.83
CA LEU A 152 -23.08 0.69 -10.87
C LEU A 152 -22.67 -0.59 -11.61
N GLY A 153 -22.36 -0.46 -12.90
CA GLY A 153 -21.78 -1.55 -13.67
C GLY A 153 -20.38 -1.88 -13.18
N ALA A 154 -19.98 -3.15 -13.26
CA ALA A 154 -18.59 -3.53 -13.04
C ALA A 154 -17.69 -2.88 -14.10
N ASN A 155 -16.55 -2.34 -13.68
CA ASN A 155 -15.56 -1.75 -14.56
C ASN A 155 -14.70 -2.80 -15.29
N ASP A 156 -14.64 -4.02 -14.74
CA ASP A 156 -13.84 -5.12 -15.26
C ASP A 156 -14.46 -6.49 -14.89
N THR A 157 -13.99 -7.55 -15.56
CA THR A 157 -14.31 -8.95 -15.23
C THR A 157 -13.25 -9.50 -14.29
N SER A 158 -13.47 -9.32 -12.98
CA SER A 158 -12.51 -9.69 -11.94
C SER A 158 -13.11 -10.65 -10.91
N ALA A 159 -12.25 -11.36 -10.17
CA ALA A 159 -12.65 -12.23 -9.06
C ALA A 159 -11.93 -11.82 -7.78
N ALA A 160 -12.65 -11.81 -6.66
CA ALA A 160 -12.10 -11.57 -5.33
C ALA A 160 -12.17 -12.85 -4.50
N VAL A 161 -11.11 -13.13 -3.74
CA VAL A 161 -11.03 -14.30 -2.84
C VAL A 161 -10.82 -13.80 -1.41
N GLY A 162 -11.55 -14.39 -0.47
CA GLY A 162 -11.39 -14.14 0.96
C GLY A 162 -11.67 -15.40 1.75
N TYR A 163 -11.07 -15.51 2.92
CA TYR A 163 -11.27 -16.64 3.83
C TYR A 163 -11.22 -16.16 5.28
N ALA A 164 -11.82 -16.95 6.17
CA ALA A 164 -11.73 -16.77 7.61
C ALA A 164 -11.97 -18.12 8.31
N PRO A 165 -11.40 -18.34 9.52
CA PRO A 165 -10.45 -17.47 10.22
C PRO A 165 -9.03 -17.60 9.65
N MET A 166 -8.14 -16.68 10.05
CA MET A 166 -6.71 -16.85 9.82
C MET A 166 -6.15 -18.06 10.59
N THR A 167 -5.10 -18.69 10.09
CA THR A 167 -4.31 -19.69 10.82
C THR A 167 -3.47 -19.05 11.93
N ARG A 168 -2.87 -19.87 12.80
CA ARG A 168 -1.90 -19.47 13.82
C ARG A 168 -0.68 -18.83 13.17
N THR A 169 -0.15 -19.42 12.09
CA THR A 169 1.00 -18.89 11.35
C THR A 169 0.68 -17.51 10.79
N GLU A 170 -0.48 -17.34 10.14
CA GLU A 170 -0.92 -16.06 9.59
C GLU A 170 -1.05 -14.99 10.67
N ARG A 171 -1.68 -15.32 11.80
CA ARG A 171 -1.78 -14.39 12.94
C ARG A 171 -0.41 -14.02 13.51
N ILE A 172 0.50 -14.99 13.66
CA ILE A 172 1.85 -14.74 14.19
C ILE A 172 2.63 -13.80 13.25
N VAL A 173 2.62 -14.06 11.95
CA VAL A 173 3.31 -13.22 10.96
C VAL A 173 2.73 -11.80 10.95
N LEU A 174 1.40 -11.68 10.91
CA LEU A 174 0.70 -10.39 10.97
C LEU A 174 1.04 -9.60 12.24
N LYS A 175 0.94 -10.26 13.41
CA LYS A 175 1.15 -9.61 14.71
C LYS A 175 2.61 -9.27 14.96
N THR A 176 3.55 -10.06 14.46
CA THR A 176 4.98 -9.75 14.54
C THR A 176 5.29 -8.45 13.80
N GLU A 177 4.85 -8.28 12.55
CA GLU A 177 5.10 -7.03 11.82
C GLU A 177 4.42 -5.83 12.51
N GLN A 178 3.15 -5.98 12.93
CA GLN A 178 2.41 -4.93 13.64
C GLN A 178 3.08 -4.52 14.95
N PHE A 179 3.63 -5.49 15.69
CA PHE A 179 4.34 -5.23 16.94
C PHE A 179 5.62 -4.45 16.69
N LEU A 180 6.45 -4.88 15.74
CA LEU A 180 7.73 -4.24 15.44
C LEU A 180 7.59 -2.85 14.79
N ASN A 181 6.46 -2.59 14.13
CA ASN A 181 6.08 -1.27 13.62
C ASN A 181 5.15 -0.48 14.55
N SER A 182 4.87 -0.97 15.76
CA SER A 182 4.07 -0.24 16.74
C SER A 182 4.82 0.97 17.28
N LYS A 183 4.08 2.03 17.64
CA LYS A 183 4.66 3.24 18.25
C LYS A 183 5.46 2.92 19.52
N GLU A 184 4.95 2.02 20.35
CA GLU A 184 5.61 1.62 21.60
C GLU A 184 6.95 0.94 21.33
N PHE A 185 6.99 -0.01 20.37
CA PHE A 185 8.24 -0.67 19.98
C PHE A 185 9.24 0.34 19.39
N LYS A 186 8.80 1.22 18.48
CA LYS A 186 9.65 2.25 17.88
C LYS A 186 10.18 3.28 18.88
N GLN A 187 9.47 3.53 19.98
CA GLN A 187 9.93 4.39 21.06
C GLN A 187 11.02 3.72 21.91
N ARG A 188 10.87 2.42 22.17
CA ARG A 188 11.87 1.62 22.90
C ARG A 188 13.09 1.28 22.06
N HIS A 189 12.90 1.12 20.76
CA HIS A 189 13.91 0.74 19.76
C HIS A 189 13.91 1.73 18.59
N PRO A 190 14.39 2.97 18.79
CA PRO A 190 14.43 3.98 17.74
C PRO A 190 15.25 3.57 16.52
N GLU A 191 16.25 2.69 16.70
CA GLU A 191 17.09 2.09 15.68
C GLU A 191 16.32 1.20 14.70
N SER A 192 15.17 0.65 15.10
CA SER A 192 14.34 -0.20 14.23
C SER A 192 13.63 0.64 13.18
N GLY A 193 13.96 0.49 11.91
CA GLY A 193 13.30 1.16 10.78
C GLY A 193 11.93 0.57 10.43
N GLU A 194 11.19 1.28 9.59
CA GLU A 194 9.81 0.95 9.22
C GLU A 194 9.73 -0.14 8.12
N ASP A 195 10.79 -0.33 7.33
CA ASP A 195 10.88 -1.41 6.35
C ASP A 195 11.16 -2.74 7.07
N ILE A 196 10.08 -3.50 7.26
CA ILE A 196 10.08 -4.79 7.92
C ILE A 196 9.36 -5.78 7.03
N LYS A 197 10.00 -6.91 6.73
CA LYS A 197 9.37 -8.06 6.09
C LYS A 197 9.46 -9.27 7.00
N VAL A 198 8.31 -9.89 7.27
CA VAL A 198 8.20 -11.08 8.11
C VAL A 198 7.76 -12.26 7.27
N MET A 199 8.51 -13.35 7.33
CA MET A 199 8.18 -14.61 6.67
C MET A 199 8.13 -15.73 7.71
N GLY A 200 6.99 -16.43 7.77
CA GLY A 200 6.80 -17.64 8.58
C GLY A 200 6.80 -18.87 7.68
N CYS A 201 7.65 -19.84 7.98
CA CYS A 201 7.66 -21.15 7.34
C CYS A 201 7.42 -22.22 8.41
N ARG A 202 6.21 -22.80 8.39
CA ARG A 202 5.81 -23.86 9.30
C ARG A 202 5.97 -25.22 8.62
N ASN A 203 6.74 -26.11 9.22
CA ASN A 203 6.83 -27.52 8.86
C ASN A 203 6.35 -28.37 10.04
N ASN A 204 5.19 -29.01 9.88
CA ASN A 204 4.40 -29.63 10.95
C ASN A 204 4.14 -28.64 12.10
N ASN A 205 4.72 -28.87 13.26
CA ASN A 205 4.57 -28.02 14.45
C ASN A 205 5.79 -27.11 14.69
N ASN A 206 6.80 -27.13 13.81
CA ASN A 206 7.96 -26.24 13.91
C ASN A 206 7.74 -25.02 13.01
N LEU A 207 7.79 -23.82 13.59
CA LEU A 207 7.64 -22.55 12.89
C LEU A 207 8.96 -21.78 12.90
N ASN A 208 9.56 -21.60 11.73
CA ASN A 208 10.68 -20.70 11.54
C ASN A 208 10.16 -19.32 11.13
N ILE A 209 10.61 -18.27 11.83
CA ILE A 209 10.26 -16.88 11.52
C ILE A 209 11.53 -16.16 11.08
N THR A 210 11.52 -15.63 9.87
CA THR A 210 12.57 -14.76 9.34
C THR A 210 12.06 -13.33 9.32
N ILE A 211 12.83 -12.41 9.92
CA ILE A 211 12.53 -10.99 9.95
C ILE A 211 13.66 -10.26 9.24
N SER A 212 13.34 -9.59 8.13
CA SER A 212 14.23 -8.61 7.51
C SER A 212 13.77 -7.24 7.99
N MET A 213 14.62 -6.53 8.72
CA MET A 213 14.31 -5.22 9.29
C MET A 213 15.44 -4.25 8.97
N ALA A 214 15.10 -3.13 8.34
CA ALA A 214 16.05 -2.04 8.17
C ALA A 214 16.38 -1.41 9.52
N PHE A 215 17.65 -1.04 9.73
CA PHE A 215 18.06 -0.22 10.86
C PHE A 215 18.32 1.22 10.42
N VAL A 216 18.06 2.13 11.34
CA VAL A 216 18.30 3.56 11.15
C VAL A 216 19.71 3.87 11.66
N ASP A 217 20.61 4.10 10.71
CA ASP A 217 22.06 4.19 10.89
C ASP A 217 22.54 5.18 11.98
N ARG A 218 21.85 6.30 12.15
CA ARG A 218 22.17 7.31 13.18
C ARG A 218 22.03 6.79 14.62
N TYR A 219 21.35 5.67 14.82
CA TYR A 219 21.24 5.01 16.13
C TYR A 219 22.17 3.81 16.29
N ILE A 220 22.99 3.48 15.28
CA ILE A 220 23.95 2.38 15.34
C ILE A 220 25.37 2.96 15.36
N SER A 221 26.11 2.72 16.44
CA SER A 221 27.43 3.33 16.66
C SER A 221 28.62 2.54 16.10
N SER A 222 28.43 1.24 15.83
CA SER A 222 29.50 0.28 15.51
C SER A 222 28.99 -0.98 14.86
#